data_AF-A0A7V3I6B5-F1
#
_entry.id   AF-A0A7V3I6B5-F1
#
_cell.length_a   1.000
_cell.length_b   1.000
_cell.length_c   1.000
_cell.angle_alpha   90.00
_cell.angle_beta   90.00
_cell.angle_gamma   90.00
#
_symmetry.space_group_name_H-M   'P 1'
#
loop_
_entity.id
_entity.type
_entity.pdbx_description
1 polymer ?
#
loop_
_entity_poly.entity_id
_entity_poly.type
_entity_poly.pdbx_seq_one_letter_code
_entity_poly.pdbx_strand_id
1 'polypeptide(L)'
;FVLTKGPDGCLWALPEGTWKTIVERSDLSVAVERFLVASAYECEPGGRGRFLIPDALRRYADIRPGDEVAIVGVRNRVEIWSARRWDAAGANVTSDHIRRHLPELFG
;
A
#
# COMPACT_ATOMS: atom_id res chain seq x y z
N PHE A 1 9.10 7.58 6.84
CA PHE A 1 8.02 6.58 6.75
C PHE A 1 8.60 5.32 6.14
N VAL A 2 7.92 4.17 6.25
CA VAL A 2 8.44 2.91 5.70
C VAL A 2 7.63 2.49 4.49
N LEU A 3 8.31 2.22 3.38
CA LEU A 3 7.72 1.68 2.17
C LEU A 3 7.95 0.17 2.11
N THR A 4 6.93 -0.61 1.81
CA THR A 4 7.00 -2.08 1.73
C THR A 4 6.07 -2.59 0.63
N LYS A 5 6.22 -3.85 0.22
CA LYS A 5 5.19 -4.53 -0.56
C LYS A 5 3.88 -4.56 0.22
N GLY A 6 2.79 -4.23 -0.45
CA GLY A 6 1.43 -4.48 0.00
C GLY A 6 0.80 -5.61 -0.82
N PRO A 7 -0.31 -6.21 -0.35
CA PRO A 7 -1.06 -7.21 -1.12
C PRO A 7 -1.46 -6.72 -2.52
N ASP A 8 -1.83 -7.66 -3.38
CA ASP A 8 -2.40 -7.38 -4.71
C ASP A 8 -1.51 -6.55 -5.66
N GLY A 9 -0.21 -6.51 -5.38
CA GLY A 9 0.75 -5.81 -6.23
C GLY A 9 0.77 -4.30 -6.05
N CYS A 10 0.37 -3.80 -4.86
CA CYS A 10 0.58 -2.41 -4.45
C CYS A 10 1.80 -2.26 -3.53
N LEU A 11 2.17 -1.03 -3.20
CA LEU A 11 3.10 -0.73 -2.11
C LEU A 11 2.34 -0.09 -0.97
N TRP A 12 2.77 -0.37 0.26
CA TRP A 12 2.30 0.35 1.44
C TRP A 12 3.36 1.34 1.89
N ALA A 13 2.98 2.60 2.04
CA ALA A 13 3.70 3.61 2.79
C ALA A 13 3.07 3.72 4.19
N LEU A 14 3.84 3.33 5.19
CA LEU A 14 3.42 3.23 6.58
C LEU A 14 4.07 4.34 7.42
N PRO A 15 3.29 5.08 8.22
CA PRO A 15 3.84 5.92 9.28
C PRO A 15 4.68 5.06 10.24
N GLU A 16 5.69 5.67 10.85
CA GLU A 16 6.62 4.98 11.74
C GLU A 16 5.91 4.25 12.89
N GLY A 17 4.91 4.88 13.51
CA GLY A 17 4.13 4.23 14.57
C GLY A 17 3.42 2.96 14.12
N THR A 18 2.81 2.97 12.92
CA THR A 18 2.15 1.78 12.36
C THR A 18 3.16 0.71 11.98
N TRP A 19 4.30 1.11 11.42
CA TRP A 19 5.39 0.19 11.10
C TRP A 19 5.93 -0.51 12.36
N LYS A 20 6.19 0.26 13.42
CA LYS A 20 6.65 -0.25 14.71
C LYS A 20 5.68 -1.29 15.27
N THR A 21 4.38 -1.01 15.24
CA THR A 21 3.36 -1.98 15.66
C THR A 21 3.41 -3.29 14.85
N ILE A 22 3.78 -3.26 13.57
CA ILE A 22 3.90 -4.48 12.76
C ILE A 22 5.14 -5.27 13.14
N VAL A 23 6.31 -4.64 13.23
CA VAL A 23 7.59 -5.36 13.48
C VAL A 23 7.73 -5.88 14.91
N GLU A 24 6.99 -5.31 15.86
CA GLU A 24 6.96 -5.78 17.26
C GLU A 24 6.04 -6.99 17.47
N ARG A 25 5.27 -7.41 16.46
CA ARG A 25 4.42 -8.60 16.55
C ARG A 25 5.26 -9.87 16.54
N SER A 26 5.04 -10.72 17.54
CA SER A 26 5.70 -12.02 17.67
C SER A 26 4.97 -13.16 16.95
N ASP A 27 3.79 -12.90 16.39
CA ASP A 27 2.89 -13.89 15.80
C ASP A 27 2.82 -13.83 14.26
N LEU A 28 3.78 -13.15 13.63
CA LEU A 28 3.88 -13.13 12.18
C LEU A 28 4.40 -14.48 11.66
N SER A 29 3.83 -14.94 10.56
CA SER A 29 4.39 -16.10 9.87
C SER A 29 5.66 -15.71 9.11
N VAL A 30 6.58 -16.66 8.94
CA VAL A 30 7.82 -16.45 8.15
C VAL A 30 7.51 -15.95 6.73
N ALA A 31 6.39 -16.38 6.14
CA ALA A 31 5.97 -15.90 4.82
C ALA A 31 5.60 -14.41 4.85
N VAL A 32 4.88 -13.96 5.88
CA VAL A 32 4.51 -12.55 6.07
C VAL A 32 5.74 -11.70 6.35
N GLU A 33 6.66 -12.16 7.20
CA GLU A 33 7.93 -11.46 7.44
C GLU A 33 8.75 -11.29 6.17
N ARG A 34 8.90 -12.34 5.34
CA ARG A 34 9.60 -12.25 4.07
C ARG A 34 8.91 -11.35 3.06
N PHE A 35 7.58 -11.30 3.09
CA PHE A 35 6.80 -10.51 2.14
C PHE A 35 6.81 -9.02 2.50
N LEU A 36 6.40 -8.67 3.72
CA LEU A 36 6.35 -7.31 4.22
C LEU A 36 7.73 -6.88 4.72
N VAL A 37 8.21 -7.50 5.80
CA VAL A 37 9.36 -6.99 6.55
C VAL A 37 10.66 -6.98 5.76
N ALA A 38 10.98 -8.08 5.08
CA ALA A 38 12.18 -8.17 4.27
C ALA A 38 12.16 -7.28 3.01
N SER A 39 11.00 -6.69 2.67
CA SER A 39 10.86 -5.74 1.55
C SER A 39 10.84 -4.28 1.98
N ALA A 40 10.90 -4.01 3.28
CA ALA A 40 10.79 -2.68 3.85
C ALA A 40 11.98 -1.79 3.45
N TYR A 41 11.68 -0.53 3.20
CA TYR A 41 12.64 0.50 2.86
C TYR A 41 12.26 1.79 3.57
N GLU A 42 13.20 2.35 4.33
CA GLU A 42 12.99 3.63 5.00
C GLU A 42 13.06 4.77 3.97
N CYS A 43 12.00 5.56 3.92
CA CYS A 43 11.90 6.71 3.04
C CYS A 43 11.98 8.00 3.84
N GLU A 44 12.91 8.86 3.41
CA GLU A 44 12.99 10.26 3.79
C GLU A 44 12.44 11.12 2.63
N PRO A 45 11.30 11.80 2.80
CA PRO A 45 10.83 12.76 1.81
C PRO A 45 11.83 13.91 1.69
N GLY A 46 12.34 14.16 0.48
CA GLY A 46 13.14 15.36 0.19
C GLY A 46 12.30 16.64 0.28
N GLY A 47 12.95 17.80 0.14
CA GLY A 47 12.37 19.14 0.41
C GLY A 47 11.13 19.58 -0.39
N ARG A 48 10.53 18.72 -1.23
CA ARG A 48 9.23 18.94 -1.88
C ARG A 48 8.29 17.74 -1.74
N GLY A 49 8.46 16.93 -0.69
CA GLY A 49 7.65 15.72 -0.46
C GLY A 49 7.90 14.60 -1.46
N ARG A 50 8.98 14.67 -2.26
CA ARG A 50 9.36 13.62 -3.20
C ARG A 50 10.24 12.60 -2.50
N PHE A 51 10.06 11.33 -2.81
CA PHE A 51 10.91 10.23 -2.35
C PHE A 51 11.16 9.27 -3.52
N LEU A 52 12.16 8.39 -3.37
CA LEU A 52 12.48 7.38 -4.36
C LEU A 52 11.80 6.06 -4.00
N ILE A 53 11.22 5.40 -5.00
CA ILE A 53 10.77 4.01 -4.86
C ILE A 53 11.92 3.10 -5.32
N PRO A 54 12.46 2.23 -4.43
CA PRO A 54 13.48 1.25 -4.79
C PRO A 54 13.05 0.38 -5.97
N ASP A 55 14.03 -0.03 -6.79
CA ASP A 55 13.76 -0.79 -8.02
C ASP A 55 12.98 -2.10 -7.77
N ALA A 56 13.33 -2.83 -6.70
CA ALA A 56 12.64 -4.06 -6.33
C ALA A 56 11.14 -3.83 -6.03
N LEU A 57 10.81 -2.70 -5.38
CA LEU A 57 9.43 -2.34 -5.06
C LEU A 57 8.69 -1.84 -6.30
N ARG A 58 9.34 -1.04 -7.16
CA ARG A 58 8.76 -0.64 -8.46
C ARG A 58 8.42 -1.85 -9.34
N ARG A 59 9.33 -2.82 -9.45
CA ARG A 59 9.09 -4.06 -10.21
C ARG A 59 7.95 -4.88 -9.63
N TYR A 60 7.87 -5.01 -8.31
CA TYR A 60 6.76 -5.70 -7.66
C TYR A 60 5.42 -5.03 -7.98
N ALA A 61 5.36 -3.69 -7.89
CA ALA A 61 4.15 -2.91 -8.13
C ALA A 61 3.83 -2.67 -9.61
N ASP A 62 4.70 -3.12 -10.53
CA ASP A 62 4.61 -2.87 -11.98
C ASP A 62 4.45 -1.38 -12.30
N ILE A 63 5.29 -0.56 -11.66
CA ILE A 63 5.40 0.88 -11.89
C ILE A 63 6.70 1.15 -12.66
N ARG A 64 6.59 1.64 -13.89
CA ARG A 64 7.74 2.00 -14.73
C ARG A 64 8.01 3.50 -14.64
N PRO A 65 9.25 3.94 -14.93
CA PRO A 65 9.56 5.37 -15.01
C PRO A 65 8.65 6.08 -16.02
N GLY A 66 7.95 7.12 -15.58
CA GLY A 66 7.00 7.87 -16.41
C GLY A 66 5.55 7.39 -16.34
N ASP A 67 5.28 6.25 -15.69
CA ASP A 67 3.91 5.79 -15.48
C ASP A 67 3.15 6.67 -14.48
N GLU A 68 1.84 6.77 -14.67
CA GLU A 68 0.94 7.31 -13.66
C GLU A 68 0.77 6.34 -12.49
N VAL A 69 0.68 6.92 -11.29
CA VAL A 69 0.50 6.17 -10.04
C VAL A 69 -0.72 6.68 -9.31
N ALA A 70 -1.49 5.77 -8.71
CA ALA A 70 -2.55 6.12 -7.78
C ALA A 70 -2.00 6.09 -6.35
N ILE A 71 -2.29 7.15 -5.58
CA ILE A 71 -1.94 7.27 -4.17
C ILE A 71 -3.24 7.29 -3.37
N VAL A 72 -3.46 6.26 -2.56
CA VAL A 72 -4.76 6.01 -1.91
C VAL A 72 -4.57 5.93 -0.40
N GLY A 73 -5.27 6.79 0.35
CA GLY A 73 -5.29 6.70 1.81
C GLY A 73 -6.25 5.60 2.28
N VAL A 74 -5.76 4.63 3.06
CA VAL A 74 -6.58 3.55 3.62
C VAL A 74 -6.29 3.38 5.11
N ARG A 75 -7.13 3.99 5.94
CA ARG A 75 -7.00 3.99 7.41
C ARG A 75 -5.61 4.45 7.88
N ASN A 76 -4.77 3.52 8.31
CA ASN A 76 -3.45 3.77 8.91
C ASN A 76 -2.29 3.59 7.92
N ARG A 77 -2.56 3.53 6.61
CA ARG A 77 -1.55 3.41 5.57
C ARG A 77 -1.91 4.24 4.35
N VAL A 78 -0.91 4.51 3.52
CA VAL A 78 -1.10 4.95 2.15
C VAL A 78 -0.72 3.79 1.24
N GLU A 79 -1.56 3.49 0.26
CA GLU A 79 -1.26 2.53 -0.78
C GLU A 79 -0.81 3.27 -2.05
N ILE A 80 0.21 2.73 -2.70
CA ILE A 80 0.76 3.25 -3.94
C ILE A 80 0.62 2.16 -5.00
N TRP A 81 -0.05 2.50 -6.09
CA TRP A 81 -0.41 1.56 -7.14
C TRP A 81 0.07 2.07 -8.49
N SER A 82 0.36 1.16 -9.41
CA SER A 82 0.20 1.45 -10.84
C SER A 82 -1.27 1.81 -11.09
N ALA A 83 -1.53 2.92 -11.80
CA ALA A 83 -2.91 3.37 -12.08
C ALA A 83 -3.77 2.24 -12.68
N ARG A 84 -3.21 1.50 -13.64
CA ARG A 84 -3.84 0.33 -14.27
C ARG A 84 -4.27 -0.74 -13.27
N ARG A 85 -3.42 -1.04 -12.27
CA ARG A 85 -3.73 -2.06 -11.26
C ARG A 85 -4.79 -1.57 -10.29
N TRP A 86 -4.75 -0.29 -9.94
CA TRP A 86 -5.77 0.33 -9.10
C TRP A 86 -7.15 0.26 -9.74
N ASP A 87 -7.25 0.64 -11.01
CA ASP A 87 -8.51 0.59 -11.76
C ASP A 87 -9.09 -0.83 -11.83
N ALA A 88 -8.22 -1.83 -12.02
CA ALA A 88 -8.61 -3.23 -12.02
C ALA A 88 -9.06 -3.73 -10.62
N ALA A 89 -8.43 -3.25 -9.54
CA ALA A 89 -8.76 -3.63 -8.17
C ALA A 89 -10.13 -3.09 -7.72
N GLY A 90 -10.45 -1.84 -8.08
CA GLY A 90 -11.70 -1.17 -7.72
C GLY A 90 -12.95 -1.67 -8.47
N ALA A 91 -12.77 -2.36 -9.60
CA ALA A 91 -13.86 -2.79 -10.48
C ALA A 91 -14.89 -3.73 -9.83
N ASN A 92 -14.57 -4.34 -8.68
CA ASN A 92 -15.42 -5.35 -8.03
C ASN A 92 -16.32 -4.80 -6.91
N VAL A 93 -16.22 -3.52 -6.54
CA VAL A 93 -17.04 -2.94 -5.47
C VAL A 93 -18.19 -2.11 -6.07
N THR A 94 -19.42 -2.62 -5.95
CA THR A 94 -20.63 -1.92 -6.42
C THR A 94 -21.33 -1.19 -5.27
N SER A 95 -22.19 -0.22 -5.59
CA SER A 95 -23.02 0.47 -4.57
C SER A 95 -23.87 -0.51 -3.77
N ASP A 96 -24.38 -1.58 -4.37
CA ASP A 96 -25.13 -2.63 -3.67
C ASP A 96 -24.25 -3.44 -2.72
N HIS A 97 -23.00 -3.70 -3.10
CA HIS A 97 -22.03 -4.32 -2.22
C HIS A 97 -21.77 -3.44 -0.99
N ILE A 98 -21.54 -2.14 -1.19
CA ILE A 98 -21.32 -1.19 -0.09
C ILE A 98 -22.58 -1.11 0.79
N ARG A 99 -23.77 -0.99 0.21
CA ARG A 99 -25.05 -0.91 0.95
C ARG A 99 -25.30 -2.14 1.82
N ARG A 100 -24.95 -3.34 1.35
CA ARG A 100 -25.11 -4.59 2.12
C ARG A 100 -24.26 -4.57 3.40
N HIS A 101 -23.08 -3.99 3.35
CA HIS A 101 -22.12 -4.01 4.45
C HIS A 101 -22.16 -2.74 5.32
N LEU A 102 -22.63 -1.62 4.78
CA LEU A 102 -22.72 -0.30 5.41
C LEU A 102 -24.05 0.37 5.06
N PRO A 103 -25.20 -0.20 5.49
CA PRO A 103 -26.52 0.31 5.14
C PRO A 103 -26.76 1.75 5.64
N GLU A 104 -26.11 2.16 6.73
CA GLU A 104 -26.22 3.49 7.33
C GLU A 104 -25.73 4.63 6.42
N LEU A 105 -24.93 4.33 5.40
CA LEU A 105 -24.44 5.32 4.42
C LEU A 105 -25.46 5.64 3.32
N PHE A 106 -26.55 4.87 3.20
CA PHE A 106 -27.53 4.96 2.11
C PHE A 106 -28.94 5.34 2.59
N GLY A 107 -29.04 6.09 3.70
CA GLY A 107 -30.29 6.58 4.27
C GLY A 107 -31.20 7.30 3.27
#